data_AF-A0A141RAU9-F1
#
_entry.id   AF-A0A141RAU9-F1
#
_cell.length_a   1.000
_cell.length_b   1.000
_cell.length_c   1.000
_cell.angle_alpha   90.00
_cell.angle_beta   90.00
_cell.angle_gamma   90.00
#
_symmetry.space_group_name_H-M   'P 1'
#
loop_
_entity.id
_entity.type
_entity.pdbx_description
1 polymer ?
#
loop_
_entity_poly.entity_id
_entity_poly.type
_entity_poly.pdbx_seq_one_letter_code
_entity_poly.pdbx_strand_id
1 'polypeptide(L)' 'WYYLGANGAMTRGWQSVNGRWYYMNGDGVMLTGWQYLGGRWYFLDGSG' A
#
# COMPACT_ATOMS: atom_id res chain seq x y z
N TRP A 1 0.92 -6.90 -7.26
CA TRP A 1 1.64 -7.55 -6.15
C TRP A 1 0.70 -7.65 -4.96
N TYR A 2 0.46 -8.84 -4.43
CA TYR A 2 -0.29 -9.04 -3.19
C TYR A 2 0.73 -9.14 -2.05
N TYR A 3 0.80 -8.11 -1.20
CA TYR A 3 1.60 -8.19 0.01
C TYR A 3 0.76 -8.92 1.07
N LEU A 4 0.94 -10.23 1.19
CA LEU A 4 0.40 -11.00 2.29
C LEU A 4 1.27 -10.72 3.52
N GLY A 5 0.72 -10.00 4.50
CA GLY A 5 1.35 -9.89 5.81
C GLY A 5 1.57 -11.26 6.43
N ALA A 6 2.48 -11.37 7.42
CA ALA A 6 2.99 -12.61 8.00
C ALA A 6 1.93 -13.64 8.49
N ASN A 7 0.66 -13.23 8.61
CA ASN A 7 -0.46 -14.06 9.06
C ASN A 7 -1.48 -14.38 7.96
N GLY A 8 -1.21 -14.04 6.68
CA GLY A 8 -2.18 -14.14 5.58
C GLY A 8 -3.35 -13.16 5.66
N ALA A 9 -3.33 -12.24 6.64
CA ALA A 9 -4.39 -11.26 6.84
C ALA A 9 -4.30 -10.14 5.80
N MET A 10 -5.42 -9.85 5.15
CA MET A 10 -5.59 -8.77 4.20
C MET A 10 -5.32 -7.42 4.90
N THR A 11 -4.24 -6.74 4.52
CA THR A 11 -3.91 -5.43 5.06
C THR A 11 -4.61 -4.34 4.26
N ARG A 12 -5.04 -3.28 4.95
CA ARG A 12 -5.73 -2.12 4.36
C ARG A 12 -5.01 -0.83 4.78
N GLY A 13 -5.11 0.21 3.98
CA GLY A 13 -4.51 1.51 4.26
C GLY A 13 -2.99 1.52 4.15
N TRP A 14 -2.34 2.44 4.85
CA TRP A 14 -0.89 2.62 4.83
C TRP A 14 -0.17 1.48 5.55
N GLN A 15 0.83 0.89 4.89
CA GLN A 15 1.64 -0.20 5.39
C GLN A 15 3.12 0.18 5.25
N SER A 16 3.88 0.05 6.33
CA SER A 16 5.33 0.21 6.30
C SER A 16 5.99 -1.16 6.31
N VAL A 17 6.76 -1.44 5.27
CA VAL A 17 7.46 -2.71 5.07
C VAL A 17 8.92 -2.41 4.76
N ASN A 18 9.84 -2.91 5.59
CA ASN A 18 11.28 -2.71 5.40
C ASN A 18 11.68 -1.25 5.13
N GLY A 19 11.01 -0.29 5.79
CA GLY A 19 11.26 1.14 5.63
C GLY A 19 10.63 1.79 4.39
N ARG A 20 9.87 1.04 3.58
CA ARG A 20 9.10 1.56 2.44
C ARG A 20 7.60 1.61 2.77
N TRP A 21 6.91 2.61 2.24
CA TRP A 21 5.47 2.79 2.41
C TRP A 21 4.70 2.27 1.21
N TYR A 22 3.70 1.45 1.50
CA TYR A 22 2.75 0.89 0.55
C TYR A 22 1.34 1.29 0.99
N TYR A 23 0.41 1.41 0.05
CA TYR A 23 -0.99 1.65 0.38
C TYR A 23 -1.87 0.55 -0.21
N MET A 24 -2.65 -0.08 0.66
CA MET A 24 -3.62 -1.10 0.29
C MET A 24 -5.02 -0.50 0.22
N ASN A 25 -5.74 -0.73 -0.87
CA ASN A 25 -7.13 -0.30 -1.00
C ASN A 25 -8.08 -1.14 -0.11
N GLY A 26 -9.38 -0.84 -0.15
CA GLY A 26 -10.39 -1.53 0.66
C GLY A 26 -10.47 -3.04 0.43
N ASP A 27 -10.05 -3.49 -0.76
CA ASP A 27 -9.99 -4.88 -1.19
C ASP A 27 -8.63 -5.53 -0.92
N GLY A 28 -7.70 -4.83 -0.26
CA GLY A 28 -6.37 -5.33 0.07
C GLY A 28 -5.41 -5.37 -1.11
N VAL A 29 -5.75 -4.69 -2.20
CA VAL A 29 -4.90 -4.55 -3.38
C VAL A 29 -3.94 -3.38 -3.20
N MET A 30 -2.66 -3.63 -3.45
CA MET A 30 -1.62 -2.61 -3.41
C MET A 30 -1.82 -1.60 -4.55
N LEU A 31 -1.96 -0.33 -4.18
CA LEU A 31 -1.98 0.77 -5.15
C LEU A 31 -0.55 1.19 -5.48
N THR A 32 -0.36 1.61 -6.73
CA THR A 32 0.92 2.13 -7.26
C THR A 32 0.66 3.43 -8.02
N GLY A 33 1.72 4.21 -8.24
CA GLY A 33 1.65 5.50 -8.93
C GLY A 33 1.12 6.62 -8.04
N TRP A 34 0.69 7.71 -8.66
CA TRP A 34 0.13 8.87 -7.96
C TRP A 34 -1.26 8.55 -7.39
N GLN A 35 -1.41 8.77 -6.09
CA GLN A 35 -2.66 8.61 -5.36
C GLN A 35 -2.99 9.87 -4.57
N TYR A 36 -4.24 10.32 -4.64
CA TYR A 36 -4.74 11.44 -3.85
C TYR A 36 -5.44 10.90 -2.61
N LEU A 37 -4.79 11.00 -1.45
CA LEU A 37 -5.24 10.42 -0.19
C LEU A 37 -5.30 11.51 0.89
N GLY A 38 -6.46 11.67 1.54
CA GLY A 38 -6.61 12.60 2.67
C GLY A 38 -6.26 14.06 2.35
N GLY A 39 -6.47 14.50 1.11
CA GLY A 39 -6.17 15.86 0.68
C GLY A 39 -4.75 16.11 0.17
N ARG A 40 -3.91 15.07 0.09
CA ARG A 40 -2.50 15.16 -0.36
C ARG A 40 -2.21 14.13 -1.44
N TRP A 41 -1.31 14.49 -2.36
CA TRP A 41 -0.79 13.55 -3.36
C TRP A 41 0.39 12.76 -2.79
N TYR A 42 0.34 11.46 -2.99
CA TYR A 42 1.40 10.53 -2.65
C TYR A 42 1.80 9.75 -3.90
N PHE A 43 3.10 9.62 -4.13
CA PHE A 43 3.59 8.70 -5.16
C PHE A 43 3.95 7.38 -4.50
N LEU A 44 3.22 6.32 -4.85
CA LEU A 44 3.44 4.96 -4.38
C LEU A 44 4.32 4.22 -5.38
N ASP A 45 5.57 4.00 -5.03
CA ASP A 45 6.49 3.30 -5.90
C ASP A 45 6.08 1.82 -6.01
N GLY A 46 5.80 1.37 -7.24
CA GLY A 46 5.41 -0.01 -7.53
C GLY A 46 6.58 -0.99 -7.55
N SER A 47 7.80 -0.48 -7.41
CA SER A 47 9.04 -1.26 -7.44
C SER A 47 9.38 -1.65 -6.00
N GLY A 48 8.72 -2.70 -5.52
CA GLY A 48 9.30 -3.53 -4.47
C GLY A 48 10.63 -4.10 -4.95
#